data_AF-A0AAE6VS55-F1
#
_entry.id   AF-A0AAE6VS55-F1
#
_cell.length_a   1.000
_cell.length_b   1.000
_cell.length_c   1.000
_cell.angle_alpha   90.00
_cell.angle_beta   90.00
_cell.angle_gamma   90.00
#
_symmetry.space_group_name_H-M   'P 1'
#
loop_
_entity.id
_entity.type
_entity.pdbx_description
1 polymer ?
#
loop_
_entity_poly.entity_id
_entity_poly.type
_entity_poly.pdbx_seq_one_letter_code
_entity_poly.pdbx_strand_id
1 'polypeptide(L)'
;MFLKNDVEKLEEGYMLAKQALPDIDRSSGYPNYPAVISKFMRALCCPPWGKIDYDPRQIKNIMSNITTASADDLCNVLMDVNRVERFGDGQWAVILEGDLFPLVISRAYELTKT
;
A
#
# COMPACT_ATOMS: atom_id res chain seq x y z
N MET A 1 2.34 -16.53 -3.52
CA MET A 1 0.99 -16.35 -2.95
C MET A 1 1.15 -15.96 -1.50
N PHE A 2 0.48 -14.90 -1.05
CA PHE A 2 0.51 -14.46 0.35
C PHE A 2 -0.42 -15.30 1.22
N LEU A 3 -0.14 -15.36 2.51
CA LEU A 3 -0.94 -16.06 3.51
C LEU A 3 -1.75 -15.07 4.36
N LYS A 4 -2.72 -15.56 5.12
CA LYS A 4 -3.52 -14.73 6.06
C LYS A 4 -2.64 -13.88 6.98
N ASN A 5 -1.58 -14.46 7.54
CA ASN A 5 -0.64 -13.76 8.42
C ASN A 5 0.11 -12.61 7.70
N ASP A 6 0.29 -12.70 6.38
CA ASP A 6 0.87 -11.59 5.63
C ASP A 6 -0.13 -10.43 5.54
N VAL A 7 -1.41 -10.74 5.29
CA VAL A 7 -2.50 -9.75 5.26
C VAL A 7 -2.68 -9.07 6.62
N GLU A 8 -2.62 -9.83 7.72
CA GLU A 8 -2.69 -9.30 9.09
C GLU A 8 -1.54 -8.30 9.36
N LYS A 9 -0.32 -8.61 8.92
CA LYS A 9 0.83 -7.68 9.03
C LYS A 9 0.69 -6.45 8.13
N LEU A 10 0.10 -6.60 6.95
CA LEU A 10 -0.19 -5.48 6.05
C LEU A 10 -1.20 -4.52 6.72
N GLU A 11 -2.26 -5.06 7.32
CA GLU A 11 -3.27 -4.30 8.05
C GLU A 11 -2.70 -3.61 9.29
N GLU A 12 -1.92 -4.32 10.11
CA GLU A 12 -1.23 -3.72 11.26
C GLU A 12 -0.32 -2.57 10.82
N GLY A 13 0.49 -2.79 9.78
CA GLY A 13 1.38 -1.77 9.21
C GLY A 13 0.62 -0.54 8.70
N TYR A 14 -0.51 -0.76 8.01
CA TYR A 14 -1.38 0.31 7.54
C TYR A 14 -1.97 1.11 8.71
N MET A 15 -2.51 0.44 9.73
CA MET A 15 -3.12 1.10 10.87
C MET A 15 -2.12 1.97 11.64
N LEU A 16 -0.92 1.45 11.86
CA LEU A 16 0.16 2.20 12.49
C LEU A 16 0.62 3.39 11.63
N ALA A 17 0.74 3.21 10.31
CA ALA A 17 1.08 4.28 9.39
C ALA A 17 0.00 5.38 9.34
N LYS A 18 -1.28 4.98 9.34
CA LYS A 18 -2.42 5.90 9.35
C LYS A 18 -2.48 6.72 10.64
N GLN A 19 -2.23 6.10 11.79
CA GLN A 19 -2.19 6.79 13.08
C GLN A 19 -1.09 7.85 13.15
N ALA A 20 0.02 7.64 12.44
CA ALA A 20 1.15 8.57 12.39
C ALA A 20 1.01 9.68 11.32
N LEU A 21 -0.11 9.76 10.60
CA LEU A 21 -0.36 10.84 9.64
C LEU A 21 -0.19 12.25 10.23
N PRO A 22 -0.68 12.57 11.45
CA PRO A 22 -0.50 13.89 12.05
C PRO A 22 0.96 14.25 12.35
N ASP A 23 1.83 13.25 12.42
CA ASP A 23 3.25 13.42 12.76
C ASP A 23 4.13 13.67 11.51
N ILE A 24 3.54 13.76 10.32
CA ILE A 24 4.27 14.11 9.09
C ILE A 24 4.69 15.58 9.17
N ASP A 25 6.00 15.81 9.23
CA ASP A 25 6.58 17.15 9.17
C ASP A 25 6.62 17.64 7.72
N ARG A 26 6.04 18.83 7.47
CA ARG A 26 5.96 19.46 6.14
C ARG A 26 6.72 20.78 6.07
N SER A 27 7.55 21.09 7.08
CA SER A 27 8.24 22.38 7.23
C SER A 27 9.30 22.65 6.16
N SER A 28 9.85 21.61 5.53
CA SER A 28 11.01 21.70 4.62
C SER A 28 10.62 21.73 3.13
N GLY A 29 9.33 21.88 2.80
CA GLY A 29 8.83 21.84 1.42
C GLY A 29 8.60 20.42 0.86
N TYR A 30 9.12 19.40 1.55
CA TYR A 30 8.89 17.98 1.30
C TYR A 30 8.38 17.30 2.58
N PRO A 31 7.49 16.29 2.49
CA PRO A 31 7.06 15.56 3.67
C PRO A 31 8.21 14.73 4.24
N ASN A 32 8.53 14.96 5.50
CA ASN A 32 9.38 14.09 6.28
C ASN A 32 8.50 13.08 7.03
N TYR A 33 8.50 11.84 6.53
CA TYR A 33 7.64 10.79 7.07
C TYR A 33 8.21 10.18 8.35
N PRO A 34 7.38 10.02 9.40
CA PRO A 34 7.70 9.23 10.58
C PRO A 34 8.27 7.86 10.24
N ALA A 35 9.14 7.35 11.13
CA ALA A 35 9.81 6.07 10.95
C ALA A 35 8.83 4.90 10.72
N VAL A 36 7.63 4.96 11.31
CA VAL A 36 6.59 3.93 11.15
C VAL A 36 5.99 3.93 9.75
N ILE A 37 5.72 5.09 9.16
CA ILE A 37 5.28 5.21 7.76
C ILE A 37 6.42 4.71 6.86
N SER A 38 7.65 5.17 7.08
CA SER A 38 8.83 4.71 6.32
C SER A 38 9.03 3.19 6.39
N LYS A 39 8.78 2.57 7.54
CA LYS A 39 8.84 1.11 7.70
C LYS A 39 7.75 0.41 6.90
N PHE A 40 6.53 0.96 6.91
CA PHE A 40 5.42 0.41 6.13
C PHE A 40 5.66 0.51 4.63
N MET A 41 6.17 1.65 4.13
CA MET A 41 6.60 1.81 2.72
C MET A 41 7.56 0.69 2.29
N ARG A 42 8.59 0.43 3.12
CA ARG A 42 9.58 -0.61 2.85
C ARG A 42 8.97 -2.00 2.85
N ALA A 43 8.00 -2.28 3.72
CA ALA A 43 7.34 -3.57 3.78
C ALA A 43 6.64 -3.93 2.45
N LEU A 44 6.09 -2.94 1.74
CA LEU A 44 5.48 -3.16 0.42
C LEU A 44 6.48 -3.53 -0.68
N CYS A 45 7.78 -3.25 -0.48
CA CYS A 45 8.85 -3.68 -1.39
C CYS A 45 9.25 -5.15 -1.20
N CYS A 46 8.86 -5.76 -0.09
CA CYS A 46 9.35 -7.08 0.32
C CYS A 46 8.31 -8.18 0.04
N PRO A 47 8.75 -9.44 -0.08
CA PRO A 47 7.81 -10.56 -0.16
C PRO A 47 6.82 -10.55 1.03
N PRO A 48 5.55 -10.90 0.79
CA PRO A 48 4.99 -11.37 -0.48
C PRO A 48 4.48 -10.26 -1.41
N TRP A 49 4.56 -8.99 -1.01
CA TRP A 49 3.94 -7.85 -1.70
C TRP A 49 4.77 -7.31 -2.87
N GLY A 50 6.10 -7.33 -2.70
CA GLY A 50 7.02 -6.78 -3.68
C GLY A 50 6.89 -7.47 -5.04
N LYS A 51 6.68 -6.66 -6.09
CA LYS A 51 6.55 -7.10 -7.47
C LYS A 51 7.48 -6.28 -8.38
N ILE A 52 8.56 -6.90 -8.86
CA ILE A 52 9.58 -6.18 -9.66
C ILE A 52 9.02 -5.76 -11.02
N ASP A 53 8.19 -6.62 -11.61
CA ASP A 53 7.58 -6.48 -12.93
C ASP A 53 6.20 -5.80 -12.88
N TYR A 54 5.96 -4.95 -11.88
CA TYR A 54 4.67 -4.26 -11.76
C TYR A 54 4.38 -3.36 -12.98
N ASP A 55 3.10 -3.27 -13.37
CA ASP A 55 2.67 -2.42 -14.48
C ASP A 55 1.77 -1.26 -14.00
N PRO A 56 2.31 -0.02 -13.92
CA PRO A 56 1.55 1.14 -13.45
C PRO A 56 0.34 1.47 -14.34
N ARG A 57 0.31 1.02 -15.60
CA ARG A 57 -0.80 1.26 -16.52
C ARG A 57 -2.05 0.48 -16.15
N GLN A 58 -1.91 -0.59 -15.36
CA GLN A 58 -3.01 -1.48 -14.99
C GLN A 58 -3.71 -1.07 -13.69
N ILE A 59 -3.07 -0.23 -12.86
CA ILE A 59 -3.52 0.07 -11.50
C ILE A 59 -4.93 0.65 -11.46
N LYS A 60 -5.24 1.60 -12.36
CA LYS A 60 -6.59 2.17 -12.46
C LYS A 60 -7.65 1.11 -12.77
N ASN A 61 -7.34 0.19 -13.68
CA ASN A 61 -8.25 -0.88 -14.06
C ASN A 61 -8.42 -1.90 -12.93
N ILE A 62 -7.33 -2.26 -12.25
CA ILE A 62 -7.35 -3.17 -11.08
C ILE A 62 -8.21 -2.56 -9.98
N MET A 63 -7.96 -1.30 -9.60
CA MET A 63 -8.72 -0.63 -8.53
C MET A 63 -10.21 -0.46 -8.87
N SER A 64 -10.54 -0.26 -10.14
CA SER A 64 -11.94 -0.20 -10.60
C SER A 64 -12.66 -1.55 -10.49
N ASN A 65 -11.92 -2.67 -10.45
CA ASN A 65 -12.43 -4.03 -10.41
C ASN A 65 -11.88 -4.81 -9.19
N ILE A 66 -11.62 -4.10 -8.09
CA ILE A 66 -10.87 -4.62 -6.94
C ILE A 66 -11.50 -5.88 -6.31
N THR A 67 -12.83 -6.00 -6.35
CA THR A 67 -13.57 -7.15 -5.82
C THR A 67 -13.28 -8.46 -6.56
N THR A 68 -12.81 -8.39 -7.79
CA THR A 68 -12.41 -9.56 -8.61
C THR A 68 -10.91 -9.67 -8.81
N ALA A 69 -10.13 -8.72 -8.29
CA ALA A 69 -8.68 -8.69 -8.47
C ALA A 69 -8.01 -9.96 -7.95
N SER A 70 -6.98 -10.42 -8.65
CA SER A 70 -6.15 -11.57 -8.27
C SER A 70 -5.09 -11.19 -7.24
N ALA A 71 -4.39 -12.19 -6.69
CA ALA A 71 -3.25 -11.93 -5.80
C ALA A 71 -2.14 -11.13 -6.49
N ASP A 72 -1.89 -11.39 -7.77
CA ASP A 72 -0.87 -10.67 -8.55
C ASP A 72 -1.27 -9.20 -8.79
N ASP A 73 -2.57 -8.95 -9.02
CA ASP A 73 -3.13 -7.60 -9.14
C ASP A 73 -2.94 -6.78 -7.86
N LEU A 74 -3.13 -7.40 -6.68
CA LEU A 74 -2.90 -6.72 -5.41
C LEU A 74 -1.41 -6.38 -5.21
N CYS A 75 -0.51 -7.28 -5.59
CA CYS A 75 0.94 -7.00 -5.56
C CYS A 75 1.31 -5.86 -6.53
N ASN A 76 0.69 -5.78 -7.71
CA ASN A 76 0.83 -4.64 -8.63
C ASN A 76 0.46 -3.32 -7.96
N VAL A 77 -0.72 -3.26 -7.33
CA VAL A 77 -1.21 -2.04 -6.63
C VAL A 77 -0.28 -1.64 -5.49
N LEU A 78 0.09 -2.57 -4.61
CA LEU A 78 0.93 -2.26 -3.45
C LEU A 78 2.34 -1.80 -3.87
N MET A 79 2.88 -2.38 -4.94
CA MET A 79 4.16 -1.93 -5.48
C MET A 79 4.07 -0.52 -6.07
N ASP A 80 2.99 -0.21 -6.80
CA ASP A 80 2.76 1.12 -7.37
C ASP A 80 2.64 2.19 -6.28
N VAL A 81 1.86 1.92 -5.22
CA VAL A 81 1.74 2.79 -4.04
C VAL A 81 3.11 3.11 -3.45
N ASN A 82 4.01 2.13 -3.34
CA ASN A 82 5.35 2.40 -2.84
C ASN A 82 6.22 3.24 -3.80
N ARG A 83 5.95 3.20 -5.10
CA ARG A 83 6.67 3.99 -6.11
C ARG A 83 6.13 5.40 -6.27
N VAL A 84 4.88 5.66 -5.89
CA VAL A 84 4.15 6.91 -6.15
C VAL A 84 4.86 8.16 -5.63
N GLU A 85 5.59 8.07 -4.50
CA GLU A 85 6.35 9.20 -3.93
C GLU A 85 7.48 9.68 -4.85
N ARG A 86 7.92 8.84 -5.80
CA ARG A 86 8.93 9.24 -6.81
C ARG A 86 8.36 10.16 -7.87
N PHE A 87 7.04 10.26 -7.96
CA PHE A 87 6.31 11.00 -9.00
C PHE A 87 5.50 12.16 -8.43
N GLY A 88 5.49 12.33 -7.11
CA GLY A 88 4.88 13.47 -6.43
C GLY A 88 5.14 13.44 -4.94
N ASP A 89 5.38 14.62 -4.36
CA ASP A 89 5.62 14.78 -2.94
C ASP A 89 4.29 14.69 -2.17
N GLY A 90 4.25 13.94 -1.07
CA GLY A 90 3.10 13.86 -0.18
C GLY A 90 2.04 12.84 -0.60
N GLN A 91 2.29 12.06 -1.65
CA GLN A 91 1.31 11.11 -2.19
C GLN A 91 0.99 10.01 -1.19
N TRP A 92 1.96 9.58 -0.38
CA TRP A 92 1.71 8.62 0.69
C TRP A 92 0.72 9.13 1.75
N ALA A 93 0.75 10.42 2.09
CA ALA A 93 -0.23 10.98 3.02
C ALA A 93 -1.65 10.86 2.45
N VAL A 94 -1.84 11.22 1.18
CA VAL A 94 -3.13 11.12 0.48
C VAL A 94 -3.64 9.67 0.44
N ILE A 95 -2.75 8.72 0.13
CA ILE A 95 -3.13 7.29 0.04
C ILE A 95 -3.50 6.72 1.41
N LEU A 96 -2.78 7.09 2.47
CA LEU A 96 -3.05 6.63 3.84
C LEU A 96 -4.37 7.22 4.39
N GLU A 97 -4.73 8.44 3.99
CA GLU A 97 -6.01 9.07 4.33
C GLU A 97 -7.19 8.42 3.61
N GLY A 98 -7.00 7.99 2.36
CA GLY A 98 -8.03 7.40 1.53
C GLY A 98 -8.34 5.92 1.79
N ASP A 99 -9.12 5.35 0.87
CA ASP A 99 -9.69 4.00 0.99
C ASP A 99 -8.90 2.92 0.24
N LEU A 100 -7.75 3.26 -0.37
CA LEU A 100 -6.96 2.29 -1.14
C LEU A 100 -6.56 1.07 -0.31
N PHE A 101 -5.93 1.29 0.85
CA PHE A 101 -5.49 0.19 1.72
C PHE A 101 -6.67 -0.63 2.27
N PRO A 102 -7.75 -0.02 2.81
CA PRO A 102 -8.94 -0.77 3.22
C PRO A 102 -9.49 -1.70 2.13
N LEU A 103 -9.61 -1.22 0.89
CA LEU A 103 -10.09 -2.01 -0.23
C LEU A 103 -9.15 -3.17 -0.58
N VAL A 104 -7.85 -2.91 -0.66
CA VAL A 104 -6.83 -3.91 -0.97
C VAL A 104 -6.75 -4.98 0.13
N ILE A 105 -6.75 -4.59 1.40
CA ILE A 105 -6.71 -5.49 2.55
C ILE A 105 -7.96 -6.38 2.59
N SER A 106 -9.14 -5.78 2.39
CA SER A 106 -10.40 -6.53 2.34
C SER A 106 -10.36 -7.63 1.27
N ARG A 107 -9.91 -7.28 0.05
CA ARG A 107 -9.76 -8.24 -1.04
C ARG A 107 -8.69 -9.30 -0.73
N ALA A 108 -7.56 -8.91 -0.15
CA ALA A 108 -6.51 -9.84 0.23
C ALA A 108 -7.01 -10.89 1.22
N TYR A 109 -7.82 -10.51 2.22
CA TYR A 109 -8.44 -11.46 3.13
C TYR A 109 -9.35 -12.47 2.43
N GLU A 110 -10.15 -12.05 1.45
CA GLU A 110 -10.98 -12.98 0.67
C GLU A 110 -10.13 -14.04 -0.05
N LEU A 111 -9.02 -13.62 -0.67
CA LEU A 111 -8.12 -14.51 -1.39
C LEU A 111 -7.40 -15.54 -0.50
N THR A 112 -7.35 -15.31 0.82
CA THR A 112 -6.78 -16.28 1.78
C THR A 112 -7.77 -17.33 2.27
N LYS A 113 -9.05 -17.22 1.90
CA LYS A 113 -10.11 -18.19 2.26
C LYS A 113 -10.35 -19.24 1.19
N THR A 114 -9.92 -18.97 -0.05
CA THR A 114 -9.88 -19.89 -1.19
C THR A 114 -8.70 -20.82 -1.12
#